data_AF-A0ABD1U0D4-F1
#
_entry.id   AF-A0ABD1U0D4-F1
#
_cell.length_a   1.000
_cell.length_b   1.000
_cell.length_c   1.000
_cell.angle_alpha   90.00
_cell.angle_beta   90.00
_cell.angle_gamma   90.00
#
_symmetry.space_group_name_H-M   'P 1'
#
loop_
_entity.id
_entity.type
_entity.pdbx_description
1 polymer ?
#
loop_
_entity_poly.entity_id
_entity_poly.type
_entity_poly.pdbx_seq_one_letter_code
_entity_poly.pdbx_strand_id
1 'polypeptide(L)'
;MDDKYKLGLACIYESVLTVKVLNTKIDGHILDLVDDLDLFNEYPWRRKIYDLTRHAFMRSWEDQMEMYSLWGFPLAVQVWAFEAIPSIAHLFHAQMQERRLPMMCSWNSRLTPESRHIVEVLDDLQLRVRCTLHASPDERE
;
A
#
# COMPACT_ATOMS: atom_id res chain seq x y z
N MET A 1 24.24 -12.45 -7.49
CA MET A 1 22.77 -12.56 -7.34
C MET A 1 22.25 -11.55 -6.33
N ASP A 2 23.07 -11.18 -5.34
CA ASP A 2 22.72 -10.31 -4.22
C ASP A 2 22.39 -8.86 -4.62
N ASP A 3 23.23 -8.17 -5.38
CA ASP A 3 23.02 -6.74 -5.71
C ASP A 3 21.74 -6.46 -6.50
N LYS A 4 21.34 -7.37 -7.39
CA LYS A 4 20.08 -7.25 -8.15
C LYS A 4 18.87 -7.36 -7.23
N TYR A 5 18.96 -8.22 -6.22
CA TYR A 5 17.92 -8.41 -5.22
C TYR A 5 17.83 -7.17 -4.31
N LYS A 6 18.96 -6.69 -3.80
CA LYS A 6 19.06 -5.45 -2.99
C LYS A 6 18.55 -4.22 -3.73
N LEU A 7 18.96 -4.06 -4.99
CA LEU A 7 18.46 -3.00 -5.86
C LEU A 7 16.94 -3.14 -6.08
N GLY A 8 16.43 -4.37 -6.22
CA GLY A 8 15.00 -4.65 -6.27
C GLY A 8 14.26 -4.17 -5.01
N LEU A 9 14.80 -4.43 -3.82
CA LEU A 9 14.23 -3.96 -2.55
C LEU A 9 14.24 -2.43 -2.44
N ALA A 10 15.35 -1.79 -2.81
CA ALA A 10 15.44 -0.33 -2.84
C ALA A 10 14.44 0.28 -3.83
N CYS A 11 14.28 -0.32 -5.02
CA CYS A 11 13.28 0.09 -6.00
C CYS A 11 11.85 -0.09 -5.47
N ILE A 12 11.55 -1.17 -4.75
CA ILE A 12 10.24 -1.37 -4.11
C ILE A 12 10.01 -0.29 -3.04
N TYR A 13 10.99 0.00 -2.18
CA TYR A 13 10.88 1.07 -1.20
C TYR A 13 10.60 2.43 -1.85
N GLU A 14 11.37 2.80 -2.87
CA GLU A 14 11.21 4.10 -3.54
C GLU A 14 9.90 4.18 -4.35
N SER A 15 9.48 3.08 -4.99
CA SER A 15 8.32 3.09 -5.89
C SER A 15 6.98 2.84 -5.19
N VAL A 16 7.00 2.05 -4.11
CA VAL A 16 5.79 1.59 -3.42
C VAL A 16 5.61 2.28 -2.07
N LEU A 17 6.72 2.52 -1.35
CA LEU A 17 6.66 3.00 0.05
C LEU A 17 6.95 4.49 0.18
N THR A 18 7.64 5.09 -0.79
CA THR A 18 8.06 6.49 -0.71
C THR A 18 7.29 7.36 -1.68
N VAL A 19 6.67 8.41 -1.16
CA VAL A 19 5.98 9.44 -1.94
C VAL A 19 7.02 10.40 -2.50
N LYS A 20 7.75 10.00 -3.54
CA LYS A 20 8.60 10.94 -4.27
C LYS A 20 8.02 11.29 -5.63
N VAL A 21 8.07 12.56 -5.96
CA VAL A 21 7.83 13.05 -7.32
C VAL A 21 8.92 12.45 -8.22
N LEU A 22 8.55 12.14 -9.47
CA LEU A 22 9.49 11.67 -10.51
C LEU A 22 10.78 12.51 -10.47
N ASN A 23 11.93 11.84 -10.59
CA ASN A 23 13.29 12.42 -10.66
C ASN A 23 14.02 12.70 -9.33
N THR A 24 13.72 11.93 -8.28
CA THR A 24 14.47 11.95 -7.03
C THR A 24 15.40 10.74 -6.92
N LYS A 25 16.59 10.97 -6.35
CA LYS A 25 17.58 9.91 -6.14
C LYS A 25 17.12 8.96 -5.02
N ILE A 26 17.53 7.69 -5.09
CA ILE A 26 17.37 6.73 -3.99
C ILE A 26 18.09 7.28 -2.76
N ASP A 27 17.44 7.24 -1.60
CA ASP A 27 18.06 7.65 -0.34
C ASP A 27 19.23 6.72 0.00
N GLY A 28 20.40 7.30 0.30
CA GLY A 28 21.59 6.53 0.67
C GLY A 28 21.36 5.66 1.90
N HIS A 29 20.56 6.12 2.86
CA HIS A 29 20.20 5.33 4.04
C HIS A 29 19.49 4.02 3.66
N ILE A 30 18.70 4.01 2.58
CA ILE A 30 17.98 2.81 2.12
C ILE A 30 18.94 1.85 1.43
N LEU A 31 19.95 2.37 0.72
CA LEU A 31 21.00 1.56 0.14
C LEU A 31 21.82 0.88 1.24
N ASP A 32 22.21 1.62 2.28
CA ASP A 32 22.91 1.08 3.45
C ASP A 32 22.05 0.02 4.17
N LEU A 33 20.73 0.24 4.23
CA LEU A 33 19.81 -0.70 4.86
C LEU A 33 19.64 -1.99 4.05
N VAL A 34 19.48 -1.93 2.72
CA VAL A 34 19.36 -3.16 1.91
C VAL A 34 20.67 -3.93 1.81
N ASP A 35 21.80 -3.31 2.16
CA ASP A 35 23.09 -3.99 2.23
C ASP A 35 23.20 -4.94 3.44
N ASP A 36 22.47 -4.65 4.52
CA ASP A 36 22.30 -5.49 5.71
C ASP A 36 20.84 -5.97 5.82
N LEU A 37 20.54 -7.15 5.27
CA LEU A 37 19.18 -7.67 5.21
C LEU A 37 18.56 -7.95 6.58
N ASP A 38 19.36 -8.24 7.60
CA ASP A 38 18.85 -8.47 8.95
C ASP A 38 18.38 -7.14 9.54
N LEU A 39 19.19 -6.08 9.40
CA LEU A 39 18.80 -4.72 9.77
C LEU A 39 17.61 -4.23 8.94
N PHE A 40 17.55 -4.56 7.64
CA PHE A 40 16.41 -4.24 6.78
C PHE A 40 15.12 -4.89 7.31
N ASN A 41 15.16 -6.15 7.70
CA ASN A 41 13.98 -6.87 8.18
C ASN A 41 13.52 -6.37 9.57
N GLU A 42 14.45 -6.02 10.45
CA GLU A 42 14.16 -5.47 11.78
C GLU A 42 13.76 -3.98 11.76
N TYR A 43 14.01 -3.29 10.65
CA TYR A 43 13.68 -1.88 10.52
C TYR A 43 12.18 -1.64 10.76
N PRO A 44 11.78 -0.58 11.48
CA PRO A 44 10.38 -0.35 11.87
C PRO A 44 9.53 0.18 10.70
N TRP A 45 9.43 -0.58 9.61
CA TRP A 45 8.70 -0.26 8.38
C TRP A 45 7.27 0.14 8.66
N ARG A 46 6.59 -0.57 9.55
CA ARG A 46 5.19 -0.30 9.90
C ARG A 46 5.00 1.15 10.36
N ARG A 47 5.84 1.61 11.29
CA ARG A 47 5.79 2.98 11.81
C ARG A 47 6.24 4.00 10.75
N LYS A 48 7.33 3.70 10.04
CA LYS A 48 7.85 4.59 8.99
C LYS A 48 6.83 4.82 7.88
N ILE A 49 6.17 3.76 7.40
CA ILE A 49 5.14 3.83 6.37
C ILE A 49 3.93 4.60 6.90
N TYR A 50 3.46 4.31 8.12
CA TYR A 50 2.36 5.07 8.72
C TYR A 50 2.65 6.57 8.76
N ASP A 51 3.86 6.96 9.19
CA ASP A 51 4.26 8.37 9.26
C ASP A 51 4.34 9.00 7.86
N LEU A 52 4.90 8.30 6.86
CA LEU A 52 4.95 8.75 5.47
C LEU A 52 3.56 8.94 4.87
N THR A 53 2.67 7.96 5.06
CA THR A 53 1.28 7.99 4.61
C THR A 53 0.53 9.14 5.29
N ARG A 54 0.62 9.28 6.62
CA ARG A 54 0.03 10.37 7.37
C ARG A 54 0.50 11.73 6.86
N HIS A 55 1.80 11.89 6.63
CA HIS A 55 2.38 13.14 6.15
C HIS A 55 1.88 13.49 4.74
N ALA A 56 1.81 12.51 3.83
CA ALA A 56 1.30 12.70 2.47
C ALA A 56 -0.18 13.14 2.48
N PHE A 57 -1.03 12.50 3.28
CA PHE A 57 -2.43 12.88 3.42
C PHE A 57 -2.60 14.26 4.07
N MET A 58 -1.85 14.56 5.13
CA MET A 58 -1.95 15.86 5.83
C MET A 58 -1.46 17.02 4.97
N ARG A 59 -0.44 16.82 4.14
CA ARG A 59 0.04 17.87 3.21
C ARG A 59 -1.06 18.31 2.24
N SER A 60 -1.84 17.35 1.72
CA SER A 60 -2.99 17.68 0.85
C SER A 60 -4.12 18.42 1.56
N TRP A 61 -4.23 18.26 2.89
CA TRP A 61 -5.25 18.92 3.71
C TRP A 61 -4.90 20.38 4.04
N GLU A 62 -3.62 20.67 4.28
CA GLU A 62 -3.15 22.03 4.58
C GLU A 62 -3.17 22.95 3.35
N ASP A 63 -2.92 22.41 2.15
CA ASP A 63 -2.86 23.18 0.90
C ASP A 63 -4.23 23.48 0.25
N GLN A 64 -5.37 23.24 0.93
CA GLN A 64 -6.74 23.48 0.41
C GLN A 64 -6.96 22.83 -0.98
N MET A 65 -6.29 21.71 -1.27
CA MET A 65 -6.39 21.07 -2.57
C MET A 65 -7.67 20.21 -2.59
N GLU A 66 -8.61 20.49 -3.49
CA GLU A 66 -9.84 19.69 -3.69
C GLU A 66 -9.58 18.23 -4.14
N MET A 67 -8.31 17.83 -4.26
CA MET A 67 -7.87 16.50 -4.67
C MET A 67 -7.00 15.84 -3.59
N TYR A 68 -7.50 14.74 -3.03
CA TYR A 68 -6.67 13.79 -2.28
C TYR A 68 -5.78 13.04 -3.27
N SER A 69 -4.52 13.43 -3.37
CA SER A 69 -3.55 12.64 -4.14
C SER A 69 -3.05 11.49 -3.27
N LEU A 70 -3.40 10.26 -3.65
CA LEU A 70 -2.98 9.02 -2.97
C LEU A 70 -1.49 8.66 -3.18
N TRP A 71 -0.75 9.48 -3.94
CA TRP A 71 0.68 9.41 -4.23
C TRP A 71 1.37 8.06 -3.89
N GLY A 72 1.57 7.18 -4.87
CA GLY A 72 2.34 5.93 -4.68
C GLY A 72 1.67 4.84 -3.85
N PHE A 73 0.62 5.17 -3.07
CA PHE A 73 -0.19 4.19 -2.33
C PHE A 73 -1.52 3.75 -2.98
N PRO A 74 -1.86 4.01 -4.26
CA PRO A 74 -3.17 3.61 -4.78
C PRO A 74 -3.36 2.10 -4.72
N LEU A 75 -2.30 1.31 -4.92
CA LEU A 75 -2.37 -0.15 -4.79
C LEU A 75 -2.61 -0.59 -3.34
N ALA A 76 -1.92 0.00 -2.36
CA ALA A 76 -2.09 -0.32 -0.95
C ALA A 76 -3.50 0.04 -0.46
N VAL A 77 -4.00 1.22 -0.84
CA VAL A 77 -5.37 1.68 -0.52
C VAL A 77 -6.41 0.80 -1.21
N GLN A 78 -6.17 0.39 -2.45
CA GLN A 78 -7.05 -0.51 -3.19
C GLN A 78 -7.12 -1.90 -2.54
N VAL A 79 -5.98 -2.49 -2.18
CA VAL A 79 -5.93 -3.79 -1.49
C VAL A 79 -6.62 -3.69 -0.13
N TRP A 80 -6.34 -2.64 0.64
CA TRP A 80 -7.03 -2.40 1.91
C TRP A 80 -8.54 -2.29 1.74
N ALA A 81 -9.01 -1.55 0.73
CA ALA A 81 -10.43 -1.41 0.44
C ALA A 81 -11.08 -2.74 0.06
N PHE A 82 -10.41 -3.59 -0.73
CA PHE A 82 -10.90 -4.93 -1.07
C PHE A 82 -10.98 -5.85 0.14
N GLU A 83 -10.01 -5.78 1.05
CA GLU A 83 -9.99 -6.60 2.25
C GLU A 83 -11.01 -6.12 3.29
N ALA A 84 -11.09 -4.80 3.51
CA ALA A 84 -11.91 -4.18 4.53
C ALA A 84 -13.38 -4.10 4.11
N ILE A 85 -13.66 -3.96 2.82
CA ILE A 85 -15.00 -3.73 2.31
C ILE A 85 -15.31 -4.75 1.20
N PRO A 86 -15.86 -5.93 1.56
CA PRO A 86 -16.14 -7.01 0.61
C PRO A 86 -17.01 -6.58 -0.57
N SER A 87 -17.94 -5.64 -0.36
CA SER A 87 -18.79 -5.10 -1.43
C SER A 87 -17.96 -4.39 -2.51
N ILE A 88 -16.89 -3.68 -2.13
CA ILE A 88 -15.95 -3.07 -3.10
C ILE A 88 -15.17 -4.15 -3.83
N ALA A 89 -14.69 -5.19 -3.14
CA ALA A 89 -14.00 -6.31 -3.81
C ALA A 89 -14.91 -7.00 -4.84
N HIS A 90 -16.16 -7.29 -4.48
CA HIS A 90 -17.13 -7.90 -5.39
C HIS A 90 -17.44 -7.01 -6.60
N LEU A 91 -17.64 -5.71 -6.39
CA LEU A 91 -17.93 -4.73 -7.43
C LEU A 91 -16.86 -4.74 -8.55
N PHE A 92 -15.59 -4.90 -8.18
CA PHE A 92 -14.48 -4.93 -9.14
C PHE A 92 -14.05 -6.34 -9.56
N HIS A 93 -14.83 -7.36 -9.18
CA HIS A 93 -14.46 -8.77 -9.36
C HIS A 93 -13.05 -9.09 -8.84
N ALA A 94 -12.66 -8.41 -7.75
CA ALA A 94 -11.38 -8.61 -7.11
C ALA A 94 -11.39 -9.96 -6.38
N GLN A 95 -10.49 -10.85 -6.78
CA GLN A 95 -10.33 -12.16 -6.15
C GLN A 95 -8.92 -12.32 -5.62
N MET A 96 -8.81 -12.82 -4.40
CA MET A 96 -7.54 -13.29 -3.86
C MET A 96 -7.22 -14.62 -4.53
N GLN A 97 -6.16 -14.65 -5.33
CA GLN A 97 -5.58 -15.88 -5.88
C GLN A 97 -4.81 -16.62 -4.76
N GLU A 98 -4.15 -17.73 -5.08
CA GLU A 98 -3.25 -18.41 -4.13
C GLU A 98 -2.38 -17.40 -3.38
N ARG A 99 -2.19 -17.62 -2.07
CA ARG A 99 -1.38 -16.76 -1.21
C ARG A 99 0.03 -16.64 -1.78
N ARG A 100 0.29 -15.52 -2.48
CA ARG A 100 1.61 -15.12 -2.96
C ARG A 100 2.19 -14.12 -1.98
N LEU A 101 3.51 -14.20 -1.77
CA LEU A 101 4.24 -13.18 -1.05
C LEU A 101 4.86 -12.20 -2.07
N PRO A 102 4.66 -10.88 -1.90
CA PRO A 102 3.85 -10.23 -0.86
C PRO A 102 2.33 -10.35 -1.12
N MET A 103 1.53 -10.47 -0.04
CA MET A 103 0.08 -10.75 -0.11
C MET A 103 -0.72 -9.76 -0.97
N MET A 104 -0.27 -8.49 -1.04
CA MET A 104 -0.88 -7.48 -1.91
C MET A 104 -0.92 -7.88 -3.39
N CYS A 105 0.01 -8.74 -3.84
CA CYS A 105 0.06 -9.27 -5.20
C CYS A 105 -0.87 -10.47 -5.42
N SER A 106 -1.55 -10.95 -4.37
CA SER A 106 -2.54 -12.03 -4.49
C SER A 106 -3.89 -11.51 -4.98
N TRP A 107 -4.14 -10.20 -4.93
CA TRP A 107 -5.38 -9.60 -5.41
C TRP A 107 -5.33 -9.33 -6.91
N ASN A 108 -6.25 -9.93 -7.67
CA ASN A 108 -6.43 -9.66 -9.09
C ASN A 108 -7.81 -9.04 -9.33
N SER A 109 -7.85 -7.88 -9.96
CA SER A 109 -9.07 -7.23 -10.47
C SER A 109 -8.99 -7.15 -11.99
N ARG A 110 -10.09 -7.48 -12.67
CA ARG A 110 -10.21 -7.31 -14.13
C ARG A 110 -10.83 -5.97 -14.52
N LEU A 111 -11.24 -5.17 -13.53
CA LEU A 111 -11.91 -3.89 -13.71
C LEU A 111 -11.07 -2.76 -13.13
N THR A 112 -11.03 -1.65 -13.85
CA THR A 112 -10.45 -0.39 -13.36
C THR A 112 -11.47 0.29 -12.46
N PRO A 113 -11.12 0.64 -11.20
CA PRO A 113 -12.05 1.31 -10.32
C PRO A 113 -12.42 2.71 -10.82
N GLU A 114 -13.72 2.98 -10.92
CA GLU A 114 -14.25 4.32 -11.16
C GLU A 114 -14.89 4.86 -9.88
N SER A 115 -14.65 6.14 -9.57
CA SER A 115 -15.07 6.76 -8.31
C SER A 115 -16.58 6.68 -8.06
N ARG A 116 -17.41 6.84 -9.11
CA ARG A 116 -18.88 6.79 -9.01
C ARG A 116 -19.40 5.51 -8.36
N HIS A 117 -18.85 4.34 -8.73
CA HIS A 117 -19.33 3.06 -8.20
C HIS A 117 -18.86 2.83 -6.76
N ILE A 118 -17.76 3.46 -6.35
CA ILE A 118 -17.27 3.41 -4.97
C ILE A 118 -18.19 4.24 -4.07
N VAL A 119 -18.61 5.42 -4.51
CA VAL A 119 -19.53 6.29 -3.74
C VAL A 119 -20.85 5.58 -3.45
N GLU A 120 -21.43 4.90 -4.45
CA GLU A 120 -22.66 4.12 -4.27
C GLU A 120 -22.53 3.03 -3.19
N VAL A 121 -21.36 2.36 -3.11
CA VAL A 121 -21.11 1.36 -2.06
C VAL A 121 -20.93 2.01 -0.69
N LEU A 122 -20.31 3.19 -0.63
CA LEU A 122 -20.09 3.91 0.62
C LEU A 122 -21.38 4.52 1.19
N ASP A 123 -22.33 4.87 0.33
CA ASP A 123 -23.65 5.39 0.71
C ASP A 123 -24.66 4.29 1.11
N ASP A 124 -24.30 3.01 0.93
CA ASP A 124 -25.13 1.87 1.34
C ASP A 124 -25.23 1.77 2.87
N LEU A 125 -26.44 1.94 3.41
CA LEU A 125 -26.73 1.84 4.84
C LEU A 125 -26.46 0.43 5.42
N GLN A 126 -26.32 -0.59 4.58
CA GLN A 126 -25.96 -1.96 4.95
C GLN A 126 -24.48 -2.27 4.75
N LEU A 127 -23.64 -1.24 4.50
CA LEU A 127 -22.20 -1.39 4.32
C LEU A 127 -21.56 -2.17 5.48
N ARG A 128 -20.95 -3.30 5.12
CA ARG A 128 -20.22 -4.14 6.08
C ARG A 128 -18.73 -3.91 5.94
N VAL A 129 -18.14 -3.27 6.93
CA VAL A 129 -16.68 -3.10 7.05
C VAL A 129 -16.11 -4.19 7.96
N ARG A 130 -15.09 -4.89 7.48
CA ARG A 130 -14.28 -5.85 8.25
C ARG A 130 -13.09 -5.08 8.84
N CYS A 131 -12.84 -5.22 10.14
CA CYS A 131 -11.61 -4.71 10.74
C CYS A 131 -10.46 -5.62 10.29
N THR A 132 -9.58 -5.11 9.42
CA THR A 132 -8.62 -5.93 8.67
C THR A 132 -7.23 -6.02 9.27
N LEU A 133 -6.91 -5.28 10.32
CA LEU A 133 -5.58 -5.37 10.94
C LEU A 133 -5.55 -6.43 12.03
N HIS A 134 -5.92 -7.66 11.69
CA HIS A 134 -5.45 -8.82 12.45
C HIS A 134 -4.17 -9.32 11.79
N ALA A 135 -3.04 -9.12 12.47
CA ALA A 135 -1.76 -9.67 12.05
C ALA A 135 -1.94 -11.16 11.70
N SER A 136 -1.46 -11.57 10.54
CA SER A 136 -1.42 -12.99 10.20
C SER A 136 -0.56 -13.74 11.23
N PRO A 137 -0.75 -15.05 11.44
CA PRO A 137 0.14 -15.82 12.33
C PRO A 137 1.62 -15.64 11.96
N ASP A 138 1.91 -15.55 10.66
CA ASP A 138 3.24 -15.36 10.08
C ASP A 138 3.82 -13.95 10.34
N GLU A 139 3.00 -12.99 10.79
CA GLU A 139 3.42 -11.63 11.16
C GLU A 139 3.62 -11.44 12.67
N ARG A 140 3.43 -12.50 13.48
CA ARG A 140 3.53 -12.47 14.96
C ARG A 140 4.78 -13.18 15.50
N GLU A 141 5.56 -13.80 14.63
CA GLU A 141 6.92 -14.29 14.93
C GLU A 141 7.94 -13.16 14.73
#